data_AF-M9YHR3-F1
#
_entry.id   AF-M9YHR3-F1
#
_cell.length_a   1.000
_cell.length_b   1.000
_cell.length_c   1.000
_cell.angle_alpha   90.00
_cell.angle_beta   90.00
_cell.angle_gamma   90.00
#
_symmetry.space_group_name_H-M   'P 1'
#
loop_
_entity.id
_entity.type
_entity.pdbx_description
1 polymer ?
#
loop_
_entity_poly.entity_id
_entity_poly.type
_entity_poly.pdbx_seq_one_letter_code
_entity_poly.pdbx_strand_id
1 'polypeptide(L)'
;MPSITQRTDWYGTAKSDAINGSDGNNILYENAGNDVLTAGGGDGVSVLIGGDGRDWLVAGSQSDTFRYTAESDSYYDSTGGHNDLIVGFDPAHDMLDLTTLGLDGIGFGYGRKVDRVYNEVLDRTYLRSYDHDYIPGVDLKYFQVALQGDYRTTLTDDNFWNLEARDRFDDSLTGTDEGQETLFGDLGRAVLHRCHGGLRWVPLHGPRDQGVGT
;
A
#
# COMPACT_ATOMS: atom_id res chain seq x y z
N MET A 1 4.04 -17.08 29.27
CA MET A 1 4.42 -15.69 28.89
C MET A 1 3.69 -15.38 27.60
N PRO A 2 2.93 -14.29 27.48
CA PRO A 2 2.42 -13.91 26.16
C PRO A 2 3.63 -13.54 25.30
N SER A 3 3.73 -14.16 24.12
CA SER A 3 4.67 -13.74 23.09
C SER A 3 4.34 -12.29 22.74
N ILE A 4 5.26 -11.35 23.00
CA ILE A 4 5.18 -10.05 22.35
C ILE A 4 5.54 -10.34 20.90
N THR A 5 4.54 -10.34 20.02
CA THR A 5 4.77 -10.38 18.57
C THR A 5 5.73 -9.25 18.26
N GLN A 6 6.98 -9.57 17.90
CA GLN A 6 7.94 -8.53 17.54
C GLN A 6 7.40 -7.78 16.33
N ARG A 7 7.49 -6.46 16.35
CA ARG A 7 7.19 -5.61 15.20
C ARG A 7 8.51 -5.08 14.64
N THR A 8 8.76 -5.27 13.36
CA THR A 8 9.91 -4.71 12.65
C THR A 8 9.44 -3.60 11.75
N ASP A 9 9.95 -2.39 11.98
CA ASP A 9 9.74 -1.26 11.08
C ASP A 9 11.03 -1.06 10.29
N TRP A 10 10.95 -1.16 8.97
CA TRP A 10 12.07 -0.98 8.07
C TRP A 10 11.82 0.18 7.11
N TYR A 11 12.84 1.00 6.93
CA TYR A 11 12.89 2.10 5.98
C TYR A 11 14.17 1.97 5.16
N GLY A 12 14.09 1.67 3.87
CA GLY A 12 15.26 1.71 3.02
C GLY A 12 15.41 3.03 2.27
N THR A 13 16.12 2.98 1.15
CA THR A 13 16.82 4.13 0.59
C THR A 13 16.21 4.58 -0.74
N ALA A 14 16.86 5.54 -1.41
CA ALA A 14 16.49 5.96 -2.77
C ALA A 14 17.20 5.11 -3.85
N LYS A 15 17.62 3.89 -3.52
CA LYS A 15 18.32 2.95 -4.39
C LYS A 15 17.62 1.60 -4.30
N SER A 16 17.90 0.73 -5.27
CA SER A 16 17.49 -0.67 -5.19
C SER A 16 17.95 -1.36 -3.91
N ASP A 17 16.99 -1.73 -3.09
CA ASP A 17 17.13 -2.40 -1.81
C ASP A 17 16.51 -3.81 -1.87
N ALA A 18 17.03 -4.72 -1.03
CA ALA A 18 16.52 -6.09 -0.91
C ALA A 18 16.29 -6.40 0.57
N ILE A 19 15.02 -6.43 0.97
CA ILE A 19 14.61 -6.46 2.37
C ILE A 19 13.76 -7.69 2.63
N ASN A 20 14.12 -8.36 3.72
CA ASN A 20 13.36 -9.48 4.24
C ASN A 20 12.84 -9.09 5.62
N GLY A 21 11.51 -9.06 5.75
CA GLY A 21 10.85 -8.92 7.03
C GLY A 21 11.16 -10.07 7.98
N SER A 22 10.86 -9.84 9.25
CA SER A 22 11.03 -10.80 10.33
C SER A 22 9.86 -11.79 10.42
N ASP A 23 9.96 -12.79 11.29
CA ASP A 23 8.85 -13.73 11.57
C ASP A 23 7.67 -13.08 12.36
N GLY A 24 7.85 -11.83 12.80
CA GLY A 24 6.86 -11.03 13.51
C GLY A 24 6.07 -10.11 12.59
N ASN A 25 5.31 -9.17 13.15
CA ASN A 25 4.62 -8.18 12.32
C ASN A 25 5.64 -7.24 11.66
N ASN A 26 5.43 -6.82 10.42
CA ASN A 26 6.38 -5.95 9.73
C ASN A 26 5.69 -4.73 9.13
N ILE A 27 6.37 -3.58 9.17
CA ILE A 27 6.08 -2.46 8.29
C ILE A 27 7.33 -2.23 7.47
N LEU A 28 7.23 -2.51 6.18
CA LEU A 28 8.30 -2.36 5.22
C LEU A 28 7.94 -1.22 4.29
N TYR A 29 8.65 -0.10 4.42
CA TYR A 29 8.45 1.09 3.62
C TYR A 29 9.73 1.43 2.87
N GLU A 30 9.69 1.32 1.56
CA GLU A 30 10.77 1.73 0.68
C GLU A 30 10.44 3.07 0.01
N ASN A 31 11.49 3.80 -0.39
CA ASN A 31 11.34 5.15 -0.92
C ASN A 31 11.33 5.16 -2.43
N ALA A 32 12.50 5.12 -3.06
CA ALA A 32 12.60 5.14 -4.51
C ALA A 32 13.62 4.08 -4.91
N GLY A 33 13.42 3.38 -6.00
CA GLY A 33 14.28 2.24 -6.28
C GLY A 33 13.70 1.30 -7.30
N ASN A 34 14.24 0.09 -7.32
CA ASN A 34 13.53 -1.08 -7.84
C ASN A 34 13.85 -2.11 -6.79
N ASP A 35 12.92 -2.29 -5.87
CA ASP A 35 13.17 -2.90 -4.58
C ASP A 35 12.56 -4.29 -4.53
N VAL A 36 13.11 -5.13 -3.65
CA VAL A 36 12.56 -6.46 -3.37
C VAL A 36 12.20 -6.51 -1.90
N LEU A 37 10.91 -6.44 -1.59
CA LEU A 37 10.39 -6.46 -0.24
C LEU A 37 9.71 -7.81 0.00
N THR A 38 10.17 -8.56 0.98
CA THR A 38 9.48 -9.78 1.42
C THR A 38 8.87 -9.55 2.78
N ALA A 39 7.56 -9.78 2.92
CA ALA A 39 6.79 -9.59 4.14
C ALA A 39 7.47 -10.21 5.36
N GLY A 40 8.10 -11.38 5.20
CA GLY A 40 8.68 -12.15 6.29
C GLY A 40 7.95 -13.50 6.44
N GLY A 41 8.32 -14.27 7.45
CA GLY A 41 7.74 -15.58 7.73
C GLY A 41 6.83 -15.57 8.96
N GLY A 42 6.48 -16.77 9.43
CA GLY A 42 5.84 -16.95 10.74
C GLY A 42 4.37 -16.52 10.80
N ASP A 43 3.95 -16.11 11.99
CA ASP A 43 2.55 -15.77 12.30
C ASP A 43 2.27 -14.25 12.18
N GLY A 44 3.27 -13.47 11.80
CA GLY A 44 3.19 -12.01 11.71
C GLY A 44 2.49 -11.50 10.46
N VAL A 45 1.76 -10.39 10.60
CA VAL A 45 1.13 -9.67 9.49
C VAL A 45 2.00 -8.49 9.06
N SER A 46 2.05 -8.20 7.76
CA SER A 46 2.94 -7.18 7.21
C SER A 46 2.21 -6.13 6.39
N VAL A 47 2.71 -4.90 6.45
CA VAL A 47 2.34 -3.81 5.53
C VAL A 47 3.54 -3.52 4.64
N LEU A 48 3.37 -3.64 3.33
CA LEU A 48 4.40 -3.44 2.32
C LEU A 48 4.06 -2.22 1.47
N ILE A 49 5.00 -1.28 1.40
CA ILE A 49 4.94 -0.06 0.58
C ILE A 49 6.26 0.01 -0.18
N GLY A 50 6.22 -0.20 -1.51
CA GLY A 50 7.41 -0.18 -2.37
C GLY A 50 7.94 1.24 -2.63
N GLY A 51 7.03 2.20 -2.76
CA GLY A 51 7.39 3.57 -3.10
C GLY A 51 7.57 3.76 -4.61
N ASP A 52 8.39 4.72 -5.03
CA ASP A 52 8.62 5.02 -6.44
C ASP A 52 9.54 3.96 -7.07
N GLY A 53 9.09 3.27 -8.13
CA GLY A 53 9.97 2.33 -8.79
C GLY A 53 9.25 1.19 -9.47
N ARG A 54 9.99 0.11 -9.75
CA ARG A 54 9.37 -1.18 -10.08
C ARG A 54 9.79 -2.18 -9.03
N ASP A 55 8.87 -2.44 -8.12
CA ASP A 55 9.16 -3.21 -6.94
C ASP A 55 8.57 -4.61 -7.03
N TRP A 56 9.24 -5.55 -6.36
CA TRP A 56 8.79 -6.92 -6.17
C TRP A 56 8.38 -7.07 -4.71
N LEU A 57 7.07 -7.12 -4.49
CA LEU A 57 6.47 -7.23 -3.17
C LEU A 57 6.03 -8.68 -2.97
N VAL A 58 6.74 -9.41 -2.11
CA VAL A 58 6.51 -10.83 -1.86
C VAL A 58 5.69 -10.97 -0.58
N ALA A 59 4.49 -11.51 -0.72
CA ALA A 59 3.60 -11.84 0.39
C ALA A 59 4.21 -12.92 1.29
N GLY A 60 3.88 -12.85 2.56
CA GLY A 60 4.07 -13.91 3.54
C GLY A 60 2.89 -14.88 3.52
N SER A 61 2.81 -15.73 4.55
CA SER A 61 1.72 -16.71 4.69
C SER A 61 0.50 -16.20 5.45
N GLN A 62 0.55 -14.96 5.94
CA GLN A 62 -0.44 -14.35 6.82
C GLN A 62 -1.16 -13.23 6.07
N SER A 63 -2.18 -12.63 6.69
CA SER A 63 -2.89 -11.48 6.12
C SER A 63 -1.98 -10.27 5.98
N ASP A 64 -1.45 -10.06 4.78
CA ASP A 64 -0.58 -8.94 4.46
C ASP A 64 -1.37 -7.83 3.74
N THR A 65 -0.88 -6.60 3.86
CA THR A 65 -1.44 -5.42 3.19
C THR A 65 -0.41 -4.80 2.27
N PHE A 66 -0.77 -4.68 1.00
CA PHE A 66 0.03 -3.99 0.00
C PHE A 66 -0.57 -2.60 -0.21
N ARG A 67 0.17 -1.56 0.17
CA ARG A 67 -0.33 -0.19 0.23
C ARG A 67 0.36 0.69 -0.81
N TYR A 68 -0.44 1.46 -1.53
CA TYR A 68 0.01 2.44 -2.51
C TYR A 68 -0.44 3.83 -2.06
N THR A 69 0.51 4.77 -2.04
CA THR A 69 0.33 6.11 -1.47
C THR A 69 0.31 7.20 -2.52
N ALA A 70 0.86 6.95 -3.69
CA ALA A 70 0.73 7.79 -4.86
C ALA A 70 0.63 6.96 -6.14
N GLU A 71 0.11 7.56 -7.21
CA GLU A 71 0.07 6.87 -8.51
C GLU A 71 1.44 6.74 -9.16
N SER A 72 2.42 7.56 -8.72
CA SER A 72 3.82 7.41 -9.13
C SER A 72 4.44 6.11 -8.62
N ASP A 73 3.91 5.55 -7.53
CA ASP A 73 4.36 4.29 -6.94
C ASP A 73 4.16 3.13 -7.93
N SER A 74 3.10 3.15 -8.75
CA SER A 74 2.82 2.07 -9.69
C SER A 74 1.98 2.49 -10.88
N TYR A 75 2.59 2.55 -12.05
CA TYR A 75 1.90 3.03 -13.24
C TYR A 75 2.39 2.38 -14.53
N TYR A 76 1.60 2.60 -15.57
CA TYR A 76 2.02 2.38 -16.94
C TYR A 76 1.98 3.72 -17.67
N ASP A 77 2.93 3.96 -18.57
CA ASP A 77 2.93 5.15 -19.42
C ASP A 77 3.37 4.82 -20.86
N SER A 78 3.56 5.86 -21.67
CA SER A 78 4.02 5.72 -23.06
C SER A 78 5.43 5.11 -23.22
N THR A 79 6.24 5.08 -22.15
CA THR A 79 7.58 4.51 -22.12
C THR A 79 7.59 3.05 -21.67
N GLY A 80 6.53 2.59 -20.99
CA GLY A 80 6.31 1.20 -20.64
C GLY A 80 5.68 1.01 -19.26
N GLY A 81 5.78 -0.21 -18.74
CA GLY A 81 5.33 -0.53 -17.39
C GLY A 81 6.38 -0.14 -16.36
N HIS A 82 5.95 0.71 -15.42
CA HIS A 82 6.59 1.09 -14.16
C HIS A 82 5.75 0.57 -12.98
N ASN A 83 5.04 -0.53 -13.20
CA ASN A 83 4.20 -1.13 -12.18
C ASN A 83 5.00 -2.12 -11.33
N ASP A 84 4.54 -2.26 -10.11
CA ASP A 84 5.01 -3.25 -9.17
C ASP A 84 4.45 -4.63 -9.51
N LEU A 85 5.12 -5.63 -8.96
CA LEU A 85 4.72 -7.02 -9.00
C LEU A 85 4.56 -7.55 -7.59
N ILE A 86 3.32 -7.89 -7.24
CA ILE A 86 3.01 -8.63 -6.01
C ILE A 86 3.08 -10.13 -6.31
N VAL A 87 3.85 -10.85 -5.50
CA VAL A 87 4.08 -12.28 -5.60
C VAL A 87 3.50 -12.98 -4.38
N GLY A 88 2.74 -14.05 -4.60
CA GLY A 88 2.21 -14.87 -3.50
C GLY A 88 0.93 -14.34 -2.85
N PHE A 89 0.26 -13.36 -3.46
CA PHE A 89 -0.98 -12.78 -2.94
C PHE A 89 -2.05 -13.85 -2.66
N ASP A 90 -2.51 -13.95 -1.42
CA ASP A 90 -3.59 -14.83 -1.00
C ASP A 90 -4.92 -14.05 -0.94
N PRO A 91 -5.85 -14.26 -1.89
CA PRO A 91 -7.10 -13.52 -1.93
C PRO A 91 -8.06 -13.88 -0.79
N ALA A 92 -7.77 -14.91 0.02
CA ALA A 92 -8.53 -15.20 1.23
C ALA A 92 -8.10 -14.36 2.44
N HIS A 93 -6.88 -13.79 2.42
CA HIS A 93 -6.28 -13.17 3.60
C HIS A 93 -5.66 -11.80 3.34
N ASP A 94 -5.14 -11.56 2.15
CA ASP A 94 -4.41 -10.35 1.79
C ASP A 94 -5.32 -9.24 1.30
N MET A 95 -4.83 -8.02 1.50
CA MET A 95 -5.54 -6.80 1.15
C MET A 95 -4.68 -5.84 0.32
N LEU A 96 -5.35 -5.09 -0.54
CA LEU A 96 -4.82 -3.95 -1.26
C LEU A 96 -5.35 -2.68 -0.63
N ASP A 97 -4.45 -1.81 -0.19
CA ASP A 97 -4.80 -0.46 0.25
C ASP A 97 -4.48 0.54 -0.85
N LEU A 98 -5.53 0.90 -1.60
CA LEU A 98 -5.51 1.91 -2.66
C LEU A 98 -6.31 3.16 -2.26
N THR A 99 -6.64 3.29 -0.97
CA THR A 99 -7.55 4.33 -0.48
C THR A 99 -7.01 5.73 -0.70
N THR A 100 -5.68 5.91 -0.64
CA THR A 100 -4.99 7.18 -0.91
C THR A 100 -5.13 7.60 -2.38
N LEU A 101 -5.22 6.64 -3.30
CA LEU A 101 -5.50 6.88 -4.71
C LEU A 101 -7.00 7.13 -4.96
N GLY A 102 -7.83 6.99 -3.93
CA GLY A 102 -9.27 7.09 -4.02
C GLY A 102 -9.92 5.89 -4.71
N LEU A 103 -9.23 4.76 -4.83
CA LEU A 103 -9.75 3.53 -5.43
C LEU A 103 -10.32 2.61 -4.35
N ASP A 104 -11.48 2.01 -4.61
CA ASP A 104 -12.26 1.28 -3.60
C ASP A 104 -12.86 -0.05 -4.11
N GLY A 105 -12.31 -0.63 -5.18
CA GLY A 105 -12.65 -1.99 -5.60
C GLY A 105 -12.52 -2.26 -7.09
N ILE A 106 -13.12 -3.34 -7.54
CA ILE A 106 -13.07 -3.87 -8.90
C ILE A 106 -14.21 -3.27 -9.75
N GLY A 107 -13.91 -3.00 -11.01
CA GLY A 107 -14.87 -2.52 -12.00
C GLY A 107 -14.24 -2.52 -13.40
N PHE A 108 -14.50 -1.46 -14.16
CA PHE A 108 -13.98 -1.30 -15.52
C PHE A 108 -12.81 -0.30 -15.59
N GLY A 109 -12.15 -0.02 -14.46
CA GLY A 109 -11.00 0.89 -14.41
C GLY A 109 -11.36 2.37 -14.38
N TYR A 110 -12.63 2.72 -14.14
CA TYR A 110 -13.11 4.09 -14.01
C TYR A 110 -14.04 4.24 -12.82
N GLY A 111 -14.18 5.46 -12.31
CA GLY A 111 -15.11 5.79 -11.25
C GLY A 111 -14.72 5.20 -9.90
N ARG A 112 -13.43 5.33 -9.53
CA ARG A 112 -12.80 4.82 -8.31
C ARG A 112 -12.59 3.30 -8.31
N LYS A 113 -12.63 2.67 -9.47
CA LYS A 113 -12.53 1.21 -9.62
C LYS A 113 -11.33 0.80 -10.45
N VAL A 114 -10.81 -0.39 -10.20
CA VAL A 114 -9.76 -1.02 -11.02
C VAL A 114 -10.35 -2.04 -12.00
N ASP A 115 -9.90 -1.99 -13.25
CA ASP A 115 -10.13 -3.04 -14.24
C ASP A 115 -9.16 -4.20 -13.98
N ARG A 116 -9.67 -5.43 -14.07
CA ARG A 116 -8.89 -6.64 -13.81
C ARG A 116 -8.67 -7.42 -15.11
N VAL A 117 -7.41 -7.49 -15.54
CA VAL A 117 -7.03 -8.09 -16.82
C VAL A 117 -5.94 -9.15 -16.60
N TYR A 118 -6.24 -10.40 -16.94
CA TYR A 118 -5.27 -11.50 -16.85
C TYR A 118 -4.49 -11.69 -18.15
N ASN A 119 -3.19 -11.95 -18.02
CA ASN A 119 -2.28 -12.27 -19.11
C ASN A 119 -1.73 -13.69 -18.92
N GLU A 120 -2.20 -14.61 -19.75
CA GLU A 120 -1.81 -16.03 -19.73
C GLU A 120 -0.32 -16.28 -20.03
N VAL A 121 0.33 -15.41 -20.80
CA VAL A 121 1.74 -15.59 -21.20
C VAL A 121 2.67 -15.29 -20.04
N LEU A 122 2.33 -14.27 -19.25
CA LEU A 122 3.14 -13.84 -18.11
C LEU A 122 2.67 -14.43 -16.78
N ASP A 123 1.53 -15.12 -16.78
CA ASP A 123 0.82 -15.59 -15.58
C ASP A 123 0.65 -14.45 -14.57
N ARG A 124 0.01 -13.36 -15.04
CA ARG A 124 -0.17 -12.13 -14.25
C ARG A 124 -1.55 -11.54 -14.43
N THR A 125 -2.17 -11.16 -13.32
CA THR A 125 -3.37 -10.35 -13.30
C THR A 125 -3.00 -8.90 -13.05
N TYR A 126 -3.36 -8.02 -13.99
CA TYR A 126 -3.16 -6.58 -13.87
C TYR A 126 -4.42 -5.93 -13.31
N LEU A 127 -4.24 -5.03 -12.35
CA LEU A 127 -5.27 -4.13 -11.85
C LEU A 127 -4.94 -2.74 -12.38
N ARG A 128 -5.88 -2.11 -13.07
CA ARG A 128 -5.67 -0.83 -13.78
C ARG A 128 -6.72 0.18 -13.42
N SER A 129 -6.32 1.40 -13.07
CA SER A 129 -7.26 2.53 -12.97
C SER A 129 -6.86 3.62 -13.95
N TYR A 130 -7.84 4.03 -14.76
CA TYR A 130 -7.75 5.05 -15.80
C TYR A 130 -8.33 6.40 -15.33
N ASP A 131 -8.59 6.56 -14.03
CA ASP A 131 -9.28 7.75 -13.50
C ASP A 131 -8.42 9.02 -13.46
N HIS A 132 -7.09 8.89 -13.54
CA HIS A 132 -6.17 10.01 -13.45
C HIS A 132 -5.13 9.94 -14.56
N ASP A 133 -4.80 11.12 -15.12
CA ASP A 133 -3.87 11.36 -16.23
C ASP A 133 -4.07 10.55 -17.52
N TYR A 134 -5.04 9.63 -17.58
CA TYR A 134 -5.37 8.86 -18.76
C TYR A 134 -6.30 9.65 -19.70
N ILE A 135 -5.77 10.01 -20.87
CA ILE A 135 -6.56 10.63 -21.93
C ILE A 135 -6.42 9.77 -23.19
N PRO A 136 -7.47 9.04 -23.61
CA PRO A 136 -7.43 8.19 -24.79
C PRO A 136 -6.87 8.93 -26.02
N GLY A 137 -5.74 8.43 -26.53
CA GLY A 137 -5.09 9.00 -27.72
C GLY A 137 -4.26 10.27 -27.50
N VAL A 138 -4.07 10.71 -26.24
CA VAL A 138 -3.25 11.88 -25.89
C VAL A 138 -2.18 11.51 -24.86
N ASP A 139 -2.57 10.91 -23.73
CA ASP A 139 -1.66 10.45 -22.69
C ASP A 139 -2.05 9.03 -22.26
N LEU A 140 -1.04 8.16 -22.15
CA LEU A 140 -1.19 6.75 -21.81
C LEU A 140 -0.77 6.45 -20.38
N LYS A 141 -0.82 7.46 -19.49
CA LYS A 141 -0.52 7.28 -18.09
C LYS A 141 -1.74 6.78 -17.32
N TYR A 142 -1.59 5.70 -16.57
CA TYR A 142 -2.63 5.16 -15.69
C TYR A 142 -2.02 4.35 -14.55
N PHE A 143 -2.70 4.29 -13.41
CA PHE A 143 -2.28 3.43 -12.29
C PHE A 143 -2.36 1.97 -12.69
N GLN A 144 -1.31 1.20 -12.43
CA GLN A 144 -1.28 -0.23 -12.70
C GLN A 144 -0.46 -0.95 -11.63
N VAL A 145 -0.99 -2.04 -11.10
CA VAL A 145 -0.25 -3.02 -10.29
C VAL A 145 -0.46 -4.42 -10.87
N ALA A 146 0.55 -5.28 -10.79
CA ALA A 146 0.46 -6.67 -11.23
C ALA A 146 0.48 -7.64 -10.04
N LEU A 147 -0.39 -8.64 -10.08
CA LEU A 147 -0.38 -9.81 -9.19
C LEU A 147 0.11 -11.02 -9.99
N GLN A 148 1.05 -11.80 -9.46
CA GLN A 148 1.49 -13.05 -10.07
C GLN A 148 0.42 -14.14 -9.88
N GLY A 149 -0.18 -14.61 -10.98
CA GLY A 149 -1.25 -15.61 -10.99
C GLY A 149 -2.55 -15.14 -11.66
N ASP A 150 -3.51 -16.05 -11.78
CA ASP A 150 -4.86 -15.79 -12.30
C ASP A 150 -5.84 -15.47 -11.16
N TYR A 151 -6.20 -14.20 -11.04
CA TYR A 151 -7.12 -13.70 -10.02
C TYR A 151 -8.47 -13.26 -10.58
N ARG A 152 -8.82 -13.69 -11.80
CA ARG A 152 -10.07 -13.29 -12.47
C ARG A 152 -11.35 -13.65 -11.72
N THR A 153 -11.30 -14.67 -10.86
CA THR A 153 -12.47 -15.16 -10.12
C THR A 153 -12.28 -15.11 -8.61
N THR A 154 -11.05 -14.99 -8.13
CA THR A 154 -10.71 -15.08 -6.70
C THR A 154 -10.55 -13.71 -6.05
N LEU A 155 -10.04 -12.69 -6.77
CA LEU A 155 -9.99 -11.33 -6.25
C LEU A 155 -11.39 -10.71 -6.28
N THR A 156 -11.81 -10.09 -5.19
CA THR A 156 -13.13 -9.45 -5.07
C THR A 156 -12.99 -8.09 -4.40
N ASP A 157 -14.09 -7.34 -4.28
CA ASP A 157 -14.09 -6.06 -3.55
C ASP A 157 -13.66 -6.23 -2.07
N ASP A 158 -13.80 -7.43 -1.48
CA ASP A 158 -13.37 -7.71 -0.11
C ASP A 158 -11.84 -7.65 0.07
N ASN A 159 -11.08 -7.72 -1.03
CA ASN A 159 -9.62 -7.58 -1.02
C ASN A 159 -9.16 -6.12 -1.04
N PHE A 160 -10.07 -5.15 -1.06
CA PHE A 160 -9.73 -3.72 -1.09
C PHE A 160 -10.12 -3.07 0.23
N TRP A 161 -9.23 -2.26 0.76
CA TRP A 161 -9.56 -1.39 1.87
C TRP A 161 -10.62 -0.37 1.45
N ASN A 162 -11.64 -0.17 2.28
CA ASN A 162 -12.72 0.78 2.04
C ASN A 162 -12.73 1.86 3.12
N LEU A 163 -12.66 3.14 2.71
CA LEU A 163 -12.73 4.29 3.60
C LEU A 163 -14.05 4.38 4.41
N GLU A 164 -15.14 3.81 3.91
CA GLU A 164 -16.46 3.87 4.56
C GLU A 164 -16.71 2.70 5.53
N ALA A 165 -15.94 1.62 5.42
CA ALA A 165 -15.91 0.57 6.41
C ALA A 165 -14.91 0.99 7.49
N ARG A 166 -15.43 1.43 8.63
CA ARG A 166 -14.62 1.41 9.86
C ARG A 166 -14.08 -0.03 10.03
N ASP A 167 -12.92 -0.15 10.70
CA ASP A 167 -12.28 -1.40 11.22
C ASP A 167 -11.13 -1.90 10.29
N ARG A 168 -9.89 -2.19 10.72
CA ARG A 168 -9.39 -2.95 11.90
C ARG A 168 -8.00 -2.47 12.45
N PHE A 169 -7.55 -1.27 12.09
CA PHE A 169 -6.22 -0.74 12.46
C PHE A 169 -6.32 0.57 13.25
N ASP A 170 -7.03 0.55 14.39
CA ASP A 170 -6.84 1.60 15.39
C ASP A 170 -5.40 1.45 15.93
N ASP A 171 -4.45 2.14 15.31
CA ASP A 171 -3.04 2.06 15.65
C ASP A 171 -2.73 2.76 16.99
N SER A 172 -1.97 2.06 17.83
CA SER A 172 -1.31 2.62 19.01
C SER A 172 0.12 2.98 18.62
N LEU A 173 0.36 4.22 18.21
CA LEU A 173 1.69 4.71 17.87
C LEU A 173 2.43 5.21 19.14
N THR A 174 3.54 4.55 19.46
CA THR A 174 4.51 5.00 20.49
C THR A 174 5.73 5.60 19.80
N GLY A 175 6.00 6.88 20.06
CA GLY A 175 7.24 7.55 19.64
C GLY A 175 8.44 7.15 20.50
N THR A 176 9.64 7.47 20.02
CA THR A 176 10.92 7.35 20.74
C THR A 176 11.42 8.72 21.21
N ASP A 177 12.29 8.76 22.22
CA ASP A 177 12.70 10.02 22.85
C ASP A 177 13.78 10.81 22.05
N GLU A 178 14.01 10.49 20.76
CA GLU A 178 15.08 11.11 19.96
C GLU A 178 14.58 11.72 18.63
N GLY A 179 14.51 13.06 18.60
CA GLY A 179 14.43 13.83 17.36
C GLY A 179 13.03 14.24 16.91
N GLN A 180 12.95 14.84 15.71
CA GLN A 180 11.69 15.11 15.03
C GLN A 180 11.24 13.82 14.33
N GLU A 181 10.12 13.27 14.77
CA GLU A 181 9.56 12.04 14.23
C GLU A 181 8.46 12.37 13.23
N THR A 182 8.56 11.83 12.01
CA THR A 182 7.46 11.85 11.03
C THR A 182 6.58 10.65 11.32
N LEU A 183 5.42 10.89 11.93
CA LEU A 183 4.48 9.86 12.33
C LEU A 183 3.41 9.69 11.24
N PHE A 184 3.45 8.58 10.52
CA PHE A 184 2.39 8.22 9.56
C PHE A 184 1.26 7.54 10.33
N GLY A 185 0.07 8.11 10.27
CA GLY A 185 -1.14 7.52 10.84
C GLY A 185 -2.15 7.26 9.73
N ASP A 186 -2.80 6.10 9.81
CA ASP A 186 -3.84 5.66 8.89
C ASP A 186 -5.18 6.35 9.22
N LEU A 187 -6.21 6.12 8.38
CA LEU A 187 -7.59 6.51 8.71
C LEU A 187 -8.14 5.61 9.83
N GLY A 188 -8.26 6.16 11.05
CA GLY A 188 -8.76 5.50 12.26
C GLY A 188 -8.72 6.41 13.50
N ARG A 189 -9.18 5.97 14.68
CA ARG A 189 -8.96 6.68 15.96
C ARG A 189 -7.60 6.23 16.52
N ALA A 190 -6.52 6.84 16.06
CA ALA A 190 -5.19 6.59 16.62
C ALA A 190 -5.12 7.05 18.10
N VAL A 191 -4.57 6.21 18.97
CA VAL A 191 -4.29 6.55 20.38
C VAL A 191 -2.79 6.80 20.54
N LEU A 192 -2.43 8.04 20.87
CA LEU A 192 -1.04 8.46 21.04
C LEU A 192 -0.58 8.24 22.49
N HIS A 193 0.46 7.44 22.70
CA HIS A 193 1.09 7.28 24.02
C HIS A 193 2.53 7.81 24.02
N ARG A 194 2.81 8.74 24.94
CA ARG A 194 4.14 9.34 25.23
C ARG A 194 4.82 10.06 24.06
N CYS A 195 4.45 11.34 23.85
CA CYS A 195 5.29 12.28 23.10
C CYS A 195 5.70 13.44 24.03
N HIS A 196 6.99 13.67 24.21
CA HIS A 196 7.54 14.89 24.82
C HIS A 196 8.46 15.56 23.78
N GLY A 197 8.15 16.80 23.42
CA GLY A 197 8.85 17.53 22.36
C GLY A 197 7.90 17.84 21.20
N GLY A 198 7.91 19.09 20.74
CA GLY A 198 6.91 19.63 19.82
C GLY A 198 6.72 18.79 18.56
N LEU A 199 5.49 18.32 18.36
CA LEU A 199 5.07 17.58 17.19
C LEU A 199 4.95 18.52 15.98
N ARG A 200 5.52 18.12 14.84
CA ARG A 200 5.07 18.61 13.54
C ARG A 200 4.11 17.56 12.98
N TRP A 201 2.83 17.71 13.28
CA TRP A 201 1.79 16.99 12.55
C TRP A 201 1.88 17.40 11.08
N VAL A 202 2.16 16.44 10.20
CA VAL A 202 1.99 16.61 8.76
C VAL A 202 0.67 15.93 8.41
N PRO A 203 -0.46 16.65 8.39
CA PRO A 203 -1.69 16.09 7.85
C PRO A 203 -1.46 15.76 6.38
N LEU A 204 -1.71 14.52 5.98
CA LEU A 204 -1.75 14.08 4.57
C LEU A 204 -2.96 14.65 3.80
N HIS A 205 -3.72 15.55 4.41
CA HIS A 205 -4.79 16.28 3.77
C HIS A 205 -4.48 17.78 3.77
N GLY A 206 -4.41 18.36 2.58
CA GLY A 206 -4.47 19.81 2.37
C GLY A 206 -5.75 20.41 2.96
N PRO A 207 -5.80 21.75 3.15
CA PRO A 207 -6.74 22.38 4.05
C PRO A 207 -8.18 22.22 3.54
N ARG A 208 -8.98 21.42 4.23
CA ARG A 208 -10.42 21.67 4.26
C ARG A 208 -10.65 22.79 5.25
N ASP A 209 -10.78 23.98 4.69
CA ASP A 209 -11.33 25.17 5.33
C ASP A 209 -12.61 24.75 6.06
N GLN A 210 -12.51 24.62 7.39
CA GLN A 210 -13.68 24.48 8.24
C GLN A 210 -14.30 25.86 8.29
N GLY A 211 -15.20 26.13 7.34
CA GLY A 211 -16.17 27.20 7.47
C GLY A 211 -16.95 26.99 8.77
N VAL A 212 -16.52 27.68 9.82
CA VAL A 212 -17.21 27.74 11.10
C VAL A 212 -18.51 28.49 10.86
N GLY A 213 -19.62 27.76 10.86
CA GLY A 213 -20.93 28.34 11.11
C GLY A 213 -20.97 28.90 12.53
N THR A 214 -21.26 30.19 12.65
CA THR A 214 -21.86 30.78 13.85
C THR A 214 -23.37 30.81 13.70
#